data_AF-A0A0N8V9I7-F1
#
_entry.id   AF-A0A0N8V9I7-F1
#
_cell.length_a   1.000
_cell.length_b   1.000
_cell.length_c   1.000
_cell.angle_alpha   90.00
_cell.angle_beta   90.00
_cell.angle_gamma   90.00
#
_symmetry.space_group_name_H-M   'P 1'
#
loop_
_entity.id
_entity.type
_entity.pdbx_description
1 polymer ?
#
loop_
_entity_poly.entity_id
_entity_poly.type
_entity_poly.pdbx_seq_one_letter_code
_entity_poly.pdbx_strand_id
1 'polypeptide(L)'
;MTDELKQLKMYIESTIVNERNHIFKYTSPLTRPQSSDAKSVFLEYDRATSKDRFHNYNIQSSPYGDFHEEEKDIPSFYDFLSRKLRYQFSQDRKSYASDRIVDPFKVYDEDGFVEETTIQYYEISGETDHEIFSSWLLFDHLFEIEEQIARRIETKNFIGLQSHLNLIDDTFGFLMDRKDSYFQLKMNEEELYSWLLAEIISFQHQVEEKGLRRSLYKEPEKHFQWLFSAALGRVSELFGVCMLAEPDIGSGKVDFIFSQGSDSKVCVELKLSTSPKVLEGYTKQLQQYLKSEKTDKGIYVVIDSGDSKRSYRNLLDFIEDGKKSGQSYPDIILIDASIKISASQQ
;
A
#
# COMPACT_ATOMS: atom_id res chain seq x y z
N MET A 1 -13.33 21.66 -8.94
CA MET A 1 -13.66 21.23 -7.56
C MET A 1 -14.76 22.11 -7.00
N THR A 2 -15.91 21.52 -6.65
CA THR A 2 -17.00 22.20 -5.91
C THR A 2 -16.50 22.61 -4.51
N ASP A 3 -17.22 23.49 -3.81
CA ASP A 3 -16.80 23.90 -2.46
C ASP A 3 -16.86 22.74 -1.46
N GLU A 4 -17.79 21.80 -1.65
CA GLU A 4 -17.89 20.55 -0.87
C GLU A 4 -16.68 19.64 -1.10
N LEU A 5 -16.24 19.46 -2.35
CA LEU A 5 -15.04 18.67 -2.65
C LEU A 5 -13.76 19.31 -2.08
N LYS A 6 -13.65 20.65 -2.10
CA LYS A 6 -12.53 21.33 -1.41
C LYS A 6 -12.56 21.06 0.10
N GLN A 7 -13.75 21.11 0.69
CA GLN A 7 -13.92 20.84 2.11
C GLN A 7 -13.57 19.37 2.43
N LEU A 8 -13.95 18.42 1.59
CA LEU A 8 -13.59 17.01 1.72
C LEU A 8 -12.07 16.84 1.69
N LYS A 9 -11.39 17.46 0.71
CA LYS A 9 -9.92 17.47 0.65
C LYS A 9 -9.29 17.97 1.95
N MET A 10 -9.78 19.11 2.46
CA MET A 10 -9.30 19.68 3.72
C MET A 10 -9.50 18.73 4.91
N TYR A 11 -10.63 18.02 4.98
CA TYR A 11 -10.84 17.03 6.03
C TYR A 11 -9.89 15.83 5.92
N ILE A 12 -9.63 15.35 4.70
CA ILE A 12 -8.65 14.28 4.47
C ILE A 12 -7.26 14.74 4.92
N GLU A 13 -6.78 15.86 4.41
CA GLU A 13 -5.44 16.40 4.71
C GLU A 13 -5.25 16.69 6.21
N SER A 14 -6.24 17.33 6.84
CA SER A 14 -6.17 17.60 8.28
C SER A 14 -6.21 16.32 9.13
N THR A 15 -6.92 15.29 8.68
CA THR A 15 -6.94 13.97 9.33
C THR A 15 -5.60 13.28 9.19
N ILE A 16 -4.98 13.30 8.00
CA ILE A 16 -3.62 12.79 7.78
C ILE A 16 -2.63 13.44 8.75
N VAL A 17 -2.69 14.77 8.90
CA VAL A 17 -1.84 15.51 9.84
C VAL A 17 -2.05 15.04 11.29
N ASN A 18 -3.31 14.88 11.71
CA ASN A 18 -3.64 14.42 13.05
C ASN A 18 -3.11 13.00 13.33
N GLU A 19 -3.31 12.08 12.38
CA GLU A 19 -2.89 10.69 12.53
C GLU A 19 -1.37 10.54 12.44
N ARG A 20 -0.69 11.30 11.57
CA ARG A 20 0.77 11.40 11.57
C ARG A 20 1.30 11.85 12.93
N ASN A 21 0.71 12.89 13.52
CA ASN A 21 1.11 13.36 14.85
C ASN A 21 0.83 12.33 15.95
N HIS A 22 -0.27 11.59 15.82
CA HIS A 22 -0.60 10.48 16.72
C HIS A 22 0.47 9.39 16.65
N ILE A 23 0.87 8.94 15.47
CA ILE A 23 1.94 7.95 15.28
C ILE A 23 3.25 8.42 15.93
N PHE A 24 3.64 9.67 15.68
CA PHE A 24 4.86 10.24 16.26
C PHE A 24 4.80 10.31 17.79
N LYS A 25 3.65 10.69 18.36
CA LYS A 25 3.45 10.70 19.81
C LYS A 25 3.66 9.31 20.40
N TYR A 26 2.98 8.28 19.88
CA TYR A 26 3.03 6.94 20.48
C TYR A 26 4.29 6.14 20.12
N THR A 27 5.06 6.56 19.13
CA THR A 27 6.41 6.01 18.87
C THR A 27 7.52 6.75 19.64
N SER A 28 7.25 7.96 20.14
CA SER A 28 8.24 8.78 20.85
C SER A 28 8.90 8.12 22.06
N PRO A 29 8.25 7.24 22.86
CA PRO A 29 8.94 6.52 23.95
C PRO A 29 10.10 5.64 23.46
N LEU A 30 10.04 5.18 22.21
CA LEU A 30 11.01 4.26 21.62
C LEU A 30 12.12 5.00 20.89
N THR A 31 11.81 6.15 20.28
CA THR A 31 12.75 6.89 19.42
C THR A 31 13.32 8.13 20.09
N ARG A 32 12.55 8.80 20.96
CA ARG A 32 12.91 10.03 21.67
C ARG A 32 12.41 10.00 23.12
N PRO A 33 12.90 9.06 23.96
CA PRO A 33 12.34 8.80 25.30
C PRO A 33 12.36 10.00 26.26
N GLN A 34 13.17 11.02 25.99
CA GLN A 34 13.27 12.24 26.81
C GLN A 34 12.30 13.35 26.39
N SER A 35 11.55 13.16 25.30
CA SER A 35 10.61 14.16 24.77
C SER A 35 9.41 14.38 25.70
N SER A 36 8.73 15.52 25.54
CA SER A 36 7.45 15.78 26.22
C SER A 36 6.38 14.75 25.86
N ASP A 37 6.34 14.33 24.60
CA ASP A 37 5.39 13.33 24.11
C ASP A 37 5.64 11.97 24.77
N ALA A 38 6.91 11.55 24.87
CA ALA A 38 7.26 10.29 25.51
C ALA A 38 6.83 10.29 26.99
N LYS A 39 7.11 11.39 27.69
CA LYS A 39 6.66 11.58 29.09
C LYS A 39 5.14 11.51 29.22
N SER A 40 4.41 12.14 28.30
CA SER A 40 2.94 12.08 28.26
C SER A 40 2.44 10.65 28.06
N VAL A 41 3.02 9.90 27.12
CA VAL A 41 2.65 8.51 26.84
C VAL A 41 2.96 7.58 28.02
N PHE A 42 4.10 7.75 28.70
CA PHE A 42 4.39 6.99 29.93
C PHE A 42 3.37 7.27 31.03
N LEU A 43 2.96 8.52 31.21
CA LEU A 43 1.94 8.90 32.18
C LEU A 43 0.55 8.34 31.81
N GLU A 44 0.21 8.31 30.53
CA GLU A 44 -1.02 7.67 30.04
C GLU A 44 -1.02 6.18 30.32
N TYR A 45 0.09 5.49 30.04
CA TYR A 45 0.22 4.07 30.36
C TYR A 45 0.08 3.83 31.86
N ASP A 46 0.79 4.61 32.69
CA ASP A 46 0.72 4.50 34.14
C ASP A 46 -0.72 4.65 34.64
N ARG A 47 -1.43 5.70 34.20
CA ARG A 47 -2.84 5.92 34.54
C ARG A 47 -3.74 4.76 34.11
N ALA A 48 -3.53 4.23 32.90
CA ALA A 48 -4.34 3.14 32.35
C ALA A 48 -4.21 1.82 33.12
N THR A 49 -3.10 1.62 33.84
CA THR A 49 -2.74 0.32 34.43
C THR A 49 -2.50 0.37 35.93
N SER A 50 -2.47 1.56 36.54
CA SER A 50 -2.16 1.78 37.96
C SER A 50 -3.14 1.08 38.91
N LYS A 51 -4.44 1.11 38.62
CA LYS A 51 -5.46 0.45 39.44
C LYS A 51 -5.30 -1.07 39.45
N ASP A 52 -5.07 -1.65 38.27
CA ASP A 52 -4.89 -3.11 38.12
C ASP A 52 -3.56 -3.56 38.73
N ARG A 53 -2.49 -2.77 38.59
CA ARG A 53 -1.22 -3.01 39.30
C ARG A 53 -1.41 -3.01 40.82
N PHE A 54 -2.14 -2.02 41.35
CA PHE A 54 -2.40 -1.91 42.79
C PHE A 54 -3.26 -3.07 43.29
N HIS A 55 -4.26 -3.49 42.51
CA HIS A 55 -5.06 -4.69 42.77
C HIS A 55 -4.18 -5.94 42.88
N ASN A 56 -3.36 -6.23 41.85
CA ASN A 56 -2.48 -7.40 41.84
C ASN A 56 -1.45 -7.37 42.98
N TYR A 57 -0.89 -6.20 43.31
CA TYR A 57 0.03 -6.04 44.44
C TYR A 57 -0.60 -6.42 45.79
N ASN A 58 -1.86 -6.03 46.01
CA ASN A 58 -2.57 -6.32 47.25
C ASN A 58 -2.93 -7.81 47.38
N ILE A 59 -3.29 -8.47 46.28
CA ILE A 59 -3.51 -9.93 46.24
C ILE A 59 -2.23 -10.65 46.69
N GLN A 60 -1.08 -10.30 46.10
CA GLN A 60 0.21 -10.94 46.40
C GLN A 60 0.72 -10.65 47.82
N SER A 61 0.27 -9.55 48.42
CA SER A 61 0.71 -9.11 49.76
C SER A 61 -0.21 -9.56 50.90
N SER A 62 -1.33 -10.24 50.62
CA SER A 62 -2.28 -10.66 51.65
C SER A 62 -1.79 -11.91 52.41
N PRO A 63 -1.61 -11.85 53.75
CA PRO A 63 -1.11 -12.98 54.54
C PRO A 63 -2.16 -14.09 54.77
N TYR A 64 -3.43 -13.83 54.47
CA TYR A 64 -4.50 -14.81 54.44
C TYR A 64 -5.08 -14.77 53.03
N GLY A 65 -4.73 -15.76 52.21
CA GLY A 65 -5.19 -15.86 50.84
C GLY A 65 -6.71 -15.95 50.82
N ASP A 66 -7.37 -14.89 50.39
CA ASP A 66 -8.77 -14.96 50.02
C ASP A 66 -8.81 -15.51 48.59
N PHE A 67 -9.15 -16.80 48.45
CA PHE A 67 -8.95 -17.62 47.25
C PHE A 67 -9.93 -17.29 46.09
N HIS A 68 -10.49 -16.08 46.06
CA HIS A 68 -11.57 -15.73 45.14
C HIS A 68 -11.33 -14.49 44.27
N GLU A 69 -10.23 -13.74 44.45
CA GLU A 69 -9.91 -12.61 43.57
C GLU A 69 -8.85 -13.00 42.54
N GLU A 70 -9.22 -12.95 41.25
CA GLU A 70 -8.33 -13.23 40.12
C GLU A 70 -7.39 -12.04 39.83
N GLU A 71 -6.13 -12.34 39.49
CA GLU A 71 -5.19 -11.33 39.00
C GLU A 71 -5.73 -10.68 37.72
N LYS A 72 -5.63 -9.35 37.64
CA LYS A 72 -5.97 -8.60 36.44
C LYS A 72 -4.87 -8.74 35.40
N ASP A 73 -5.25 -8.93 34.15
CA ASP A 73 -4.32 -8.86 33.02
C ASP A 73 -3.87 -7.41 32.80
N ILE A 74 -2.57 -7.18 32.90
CA ILE A 74 -1.98 -5.84 32.74
C ILE A 74 -1.22 -5.85 31.41
N PRO A 75 -1.70 -5.10 30.40
CA PRO A 75 -1.05 -5.09 29.09
C PRO A 75 0.39 -4.61 29.23
N SER A 76 1.31 -5.20 28.48
CA SER A 76 2.68 -4.68 28.44
C SER A 76 2.68 -3.27 27.85
N PHE A 77 3.75 -2.51 28.09
CA PHE A 77 3.87 -1.17 27.51
C PHE A 77 3.80 -1.22 25.97
N TYR A 78 4.37 -2.25 25.35
CA TYR A 78 4.34 -2.42 23.90
C TYR A 78 2.95 -2.77 23.37
N ASP A 79 2.18 -3.60 24.08
CA ASP A 79 0.79 -3.91 23.73
C ASP A 79 -0.11 -2.67 23.87
N PHE A 80 0.16 -1.84 24.88
CA PHE A 80 -0.51 -0.55 25.03
C PHE A 80 -0.20 0.37 23.85
N LEU A 81 1.06 0.49 23.44
CA LEU A 81 1.45 1.33 22.30
C LEU A 81 0.86 0.82 20.98
N SER A 82 0.95 -0.48 20.68
CA SER A 82 0.41 -1.06 19.45
C SER A 82 -1.12 -0.90 19.39
N ARG A 83 -1.81 -1.09 20.51
CA ARG A 83 -3.26 -0.87 20.61
C ARG A 83 -3.64 0.60 20.41
N LYS A 84 -2.84 1.53 20.93
CA LYS A 84 -3.07 2.97 20.72
C LYS A 84 -2.88 3.40 19.27
N LEU A 85 -1.98 2.75 18.53
CA LEU A 85 -1.84 2.93 17.09
C LEU A 85 -3.05 2.34 16.37
N ARG A 86 -3.41 1.08 16.60
CA ARG A 86 -4.45 0.41 15.81
C ARG A 86 -5.90 0.80 16.11
N TYR A 87 -6.17 1.30 17.31
CA TYR A 87 -7.54 1.49 17.77
C TYR A 87 -7.78 2.86 18.38
N GLN A 88 -8.99 3.35 18.13
CA GLN A 88 -9.60 4.43 18.91
C GLN A 88 -10.86 3.85 19.59
N PHE A 89 -10.84 3.80 20.92
CA PHE A 89 -11.82 3.05 21.72
C PHE A 89 -11.84 1.55 21.33
N SER A 90 -12.94 1.06 20.76
CA SER A 90 -13.11 -0.31 20.25
C SER A 90 -13.09 -0.37 18.72
N GLN A 91 -12.98 0.76 18.03
CA GLN A 91 -13.00 0.83 16.58
C GLN A 91 -11.57 0.85 16.02
N ASP A 92 -11.39 0.17 14.90
CA ASP A 92 -10.17 0.31 14.08
C ASP A 92 -9.92 1.79 13.78
N ARG A 93 -8.66 2.21 13.92
CA ARG A 93 -8.31 3.63 13.86
C ARG A 93 -8.48 4.21 12.46
N LYS A 94 -8.20 3.43 11.41
CA LYS A 94 -8.45 3.85 10.02
C LYS A 94 -9.94 4.05 9.78
N SER A 95 -10.77 3.11 10.23
CA SER A 95 -12.23 3.27 10.16
C SER A 95 -12.72 4.49 10.93
N TYR A 96 -12.23 4.70 12.17
CA TYR A 96 -12.57 5.87 12.96
C TYR A 96 -12.18 7.19 12.27
N ALA A 97 -10.98 7.25 11.69
CA ALA A 97 -10.51 8.42 10.97
C ALA A 97 -11.29 8.66 9.68
N SER A 98 -11.61 7.60 8.93
CA SER A 98 -12.47 7.65 7.74
C SER A 98 -13.86 8.17 8.09
N ASP A 99 -14.49 7.64 9.13
CA ASP A 99 -15.81 8.09 9.57
C ASP A 99 -15.79 9.59 9.89
N ARG A 100 -14.75 10.08 10.56
CA ARG A 100 -14.60 11.53 10.86
C ARG A 100 -14.44 12.41 9.62
N ILE A 101 -13.86 11.89 8.54
CA ILE A 101 -13.76 12.63 7.28
C ILE A 101 -15.14 12.72 6.61
N VAL A 102 -15.92 11.64 6.68
CA VAL A 102 -17.19 11.52 5.94
C VAL A 102 -18.37 12.11 6.71
N ASP A 103 -18.36 12.03 8.03
CA ASP A 103 -19.48 12.46 8.89
C ASP A 103 -19.98 13.89 8.65
N PRO A 104 -19.12 14.89 8.40
CA PRO A 104 -19.56 16.25 8.07
C PRO A 104 -20.44 16.36 6.82
N PHE A 105 -20.44 15.33 5.97
CA PHE A 105 -21.22 15.27 4.72
C PHE A 105 -22.49 14.43 4.87
N LYS A 106 -22.79 13.91 6.06
CA LYS A 106 -24.03 13.20 6.37
C LYS A 106 -25.01 14.14 7.05
N VAL A 107 -26.27 14.05 6.65
CA VAL A 107 -27.41 14.65 7.34
C VAL A 107 -28.08 13.55 8.14
N TYR A 108 -28.28 13.80 9.43
CA TYR A 108 -28.88 12.85 10.36
C TYR A 108 -30.31 13.29 10.70
N ASP A 109 -31.22 12.33 10.77
CA ASP A 109 -32.57 12.55 11.26
C ASP A 109 -32.61 12.72 12.80
N GLU A 110 -33.80 12.97 13.35
CA GLU A 110 -33.99 13.15 14.80
C GLU A 110 -33.62 11.90 15.63
N ASP A 111 -33.61 10.72 15.00
CA ASP A 111 -33.28 9.44 15.62
C ASP A 111 -31.79 9.05 15.44
N GLY A 112 -31.01 9.87 14.71
CA GLY A 112 -29.59 9.67 14.47
C GLY A 112 -29.26 8.73 13.31
N PHE A 113 -30.22 8.42 12.44
CA PHE A 113 -29.97 7.70 11.19
C PHE A 113 -29.58 8.67 10.07
N VAL A 114 -28.76 8.21 9.13
CA VAL A 114 -28.36 9.01 7.97
C VAL A 114 -29.55 9.15 7.02
N GLU A 115 -30.07 10.36 6.90
CA GLU A 115 -31.17 10.72 6.01
C GLU A 115 -30.66 11.06 4.61
N GLU A 116 -29.56 11.81 4.53
CA GLU A 116 -28.96 12.25 3.26
C GLU A 116 -27.43 12.30 3.37
N THR A 117 -26.71 12.16 2.26
CA THR A 117 -25.28 12.45 2.18
C THR A 117 -25.05 13.47 1.08
N THR A 118 -24.47 14.62 1.41
CA THR A 118 -24.32 15.76 0.51
C THR A 118 -23.29 15.53 -0.59
N ILE A 119 -22.31 14.66 -0.34
CA ILE A 119 -21.31 14.22 -1.31
C ILE A 119 -21.61 12.78 -1.75
N GLN A 120 -21.43 12.48 -3.04
CA GLN A 120 -21.65 11.13 -3.55
C GLN A 120 -20.57 10.15 -3.06
N TYR A 121 -20.93 8.87 -2.91
CA TYR A 121 -20.02 7.84 -2.41
C TYR A 121 -18.69 7.76 -3.19
N TYR A 122 -18.74 7.88 -4.51
CA TYR A 122 -17.55 7.81 -5.37
C TYR A 122 -16.63 9.05 -5.24
N GLU A 123 -17.17 10.19 -4.79
CA GLU A 123 -16.39 11.38 -4.50
C GLU A 123 -15.69 11.24 -3.14
N ILE A 124 -16.38 10.62 -2.17
CA ILE A 124 -15.80 10.25 -0.87
C ILE A 124 -14.64 9.27 -1.05
N SER A 125 -14.78 8.24 -1.91
CA SER A 125 -13.69 7.31 -2.22
C SER A 125 -12.61 7.90 -3.13
N GLY A 126 -12.78 9.16 -3.55
CA GLY A 126 -11.86 9.87 -4.43
C GLY A 126 -11.85 9.37 -5.87
N GLU A 127 -12.73 8.46 -6.29
CA GLU A 127 -12.66 7.80 -7.61
C GLU A 127 -12.78 8.75 -8.81
N THR A 128 -13.42 9.91 -8.65
CA THR A 128 -13.74 10.82 -9.77
C THR A 128 -12.96 12.13 -9.79
N ASP A 129 -12.42 12.58 -8.66
CA ASP A 129 -11.60 13.80 -8.57
C ASP A 129 -10.17 13.42 -8.22
N HIS A 130 -9.24 13.66 -9.15
CA HIS A 130 -7.84 13.27 -9.04
C HIS A 130 -7.14 13.82 -7.79
N GLU A 131 -7.52 15.00 -7.29
CA GLU A 131 -6.92 15.58 -6.09
C GLU A 131 -7.47 14.92 -4.82
N ILE A 132 -8.76 14.61 -4.79
CA ILE A 132 -9.37 13.85 -3.68
C ILE A 132 -8.83 12.42 -3.67
N PHE A 133 -8.74 11.79 -4.84
CA PHE A 133 -8.09 10.49 -5.02
C PHE A 133 -6.68 10.47 -4.43
N SER A 134 -5.84 11.44 -4.84
CA SER A 134 -4.47 11.58 -4.31
C SER A 134 -4.47 11.67 -2.79
N SER A 135 -5.34 12.51 -2.25
CA SER A 135 -5.40 12.76 -0.80
C SER A 135 -5.86 11.51 -0.04
N TRP A 136 -6.85 10.80 -0.59
CA TRP A 136 -7.35 9.56 0.00
C TRP A 136 -6.32 8.42 -0.08
N LEU A 137 -5.56 8.33 -1.17
CA LEU A 137 -4.48 7.35 -1.28
C LEU A 137 -3.36 7.64 -0.27
N LEU A 138 -3.01 8.92 -0.08
CA LEU A 138 -2.05 9.33 0.95
C LEU A 138 -2.55 8.97 2.35
N PHE A 139 -3.86 9.15 2.61
CA PHE A 139 -4.50 8.70 3.85
C PHE A 139 -4.37 7.18 4.03
N ASP A 140 -4.68 6.39 3.00
CA ASP A 140 -4.57 4.93 3.05
C ASP A 140 -3.12 4.48 3.32
N HIS A 141 -2.15 5.08 2.62
CA HIS A 141 -0.73 4.77 2.75
C HIS A 141 -0.20 5.10 4.16
N LEU A 142 -0.66 6.19 4.80
CA LEU A 142 -0.29 6.49 6.18
C LEU A 142 -0.65 5.34 7.14
N PHE A 143 -1.86 4.79 7.00
CA PHE A 143 -2.33 3.69 7.84
C PHE A 143 -1.63 2.36 7.53
N GLU A 144 -1.20 2.13 6.28
CA GLU A 144 -0.35 0.99 5.95
C GLU A 144 1.01 1.06 6.65
N ILE A 145 1.64 2.25 6.67
CA ILE A 145 2.91 2.46 7.40
C ILE A 145 2.66 2.34 8.92
N GLU A 146 1.56 2.88 9.43
CA GLU A 146 1.15 2.75 10.83
C GLU A 146 1.07 1.28 11.26
N GLU A 147 0.39 0.43 10.47
CA GLU A 147 0.25 -0.98 10.80
C GLU A 147 1.60 -1.71 10.82
N GLN A 148 2.51 -1.37 9.90
CA GLN A 148 3.87 -1.90 9.92
C GLN A 148 4.64 -1.48 11.19
N ILE A 149 4.48 -0.22 11.61
CA ILE A 149 5.04 0.28 12.87
C ILE A 149 4.42 -0.45 14.07
N ALA A 150 3.09 -0.60 14.11
CA ALA A 150 2.38 -1.27 15.20
C ALA A 150 2.83 -2.73 15.36
N ARG A 151 2.98 -3.48 14.25
CA ARG A 151 3.52 -4.85 14.25
C ARG A 151 4.93 -4.92 14.79
N ARG A 152 5.80 -3.98 14.40
CA ARG A 152 7.19 -3.89 14.90
C ARG A 152 7.22 -3.66 16.41
N ILE A 153 6.34 -2.80 16.92
CA ILE A 153 6.24 -2.52 18.36
C ILE A 153 5.76 -3.76 19.11
N GLU A 154 4.69 -4.39 18.65
CA GLU A 154 4.11 -5.61 19.21
C GLU A 154 5.12 -6.77 19.27
N THR A 155 5.89 -6.95 18.19
CA THR A 155 6.96 -7.97 18.11
C THR A 155 8.27 -7.54 18.77
N LYS A 156 8.33 -6.33 19.35
CA LYS A 156 9.53 -5.74 19.97
C LYS A 156 10.74 -5.66 19.02
N ASN A 157 10.49 -5.56 17.72
CA ASN A 157 11.50 -5.42 16.67
C ASN A 157 11.59 -3.97 16.18
N PHE A 158 12.46 -3.20 16.81
CA PHE A 158 12.61 -1.76 16.50
C PHE A 158 13.56 -1.45 15.34
N ILE A 159 14.11 -2.48 14.68
CA ILE A 159 14.98 -2.28 13.51
C ILE A 159 14.17 -1.59 12.42
N GLY A 160 14.68 -0.48 11.90
CA GLY A 160 14.04 0.31 10.85
C GLY A 160 12.87 1.19 11.34
N LEU A 161 12.51 1.20 12.63
CA LEU A 161 11.43 2.05 13.14
C LEU A 161 11.67 3.53 12.82
N GLN A 162 12.91 4.01 13.02
CA GLN A 162 13.27 5.39 12.67
C GLN A 162 13.15 5.65 11.15
N SER A 163 13.45 4.66 10.31
CA SER A 163 13.28 4.77 8.86
C SER A 163 11.81 4.90 8.47
N HIS A 164 10.89 4.19 9.12
CA HIS A 164 9.45 4.33 8.87
C HIS A 164 8.93 5.70 9.32
N LEU A 165 9.44 6.23 10.44
CA LEU A 165 9.10 7.57 10.88
C LEU A 165 9.64 8.64 9.92
N ASN A 166 10.86 8.47 9.42
CA ASN A 166 11.41 9.35 8.39
C ASN A 166 10.57 9.27 7.11
N LEU A 167 10.18 8.08 6.67
CA LEU A 167 9.25 7.85 5.55
C LEU A 167 7.93 8.63 5.73
N ILE A 168 7.32 8.59 6.93
CA ILE A 168 6.13 9.40 7.22
C ILE A 168 6.46 10.90 7.16
N ASP A 169 7.57 11.34 7.77
CA ASP A 169 7.97 12.75 7.74
C ASP A 169 8.22 13.26 6.31
N ASP A 170 8.86 12.44 5.46
CA ASP A 170 9.21 12.75 4.08
C ASP A 170 7.96 12.76 3.19
N THR A 171 7.05 11.80 3.39
CA THR A 171 5.81 11.65 2.59
C THR A 171 4.79 12.73 2.92
N PHE A 172 4.63 13.09 4.19
CA PHE A 172 3.55 13.96 4.67
C PHE A 172 4.04 15.34 5.14
N GLY A 173 5.34 15.62 5.07
CA GLY A 173 5.92 16.87 5.52
C GLY A 173 5.37 18.11 4.82
N PHE A 174 4.94 17.96 3.57
CA PHE A 174 4.33 19.05 2.78
C PHE A 174 3.00 19.55 3.37
N LEU A 175 2.25 18.70 4.08
CA LEU A 175 1.00 19.08 4.76
C LEU A 175 1.24 19.88 6.05
N MET A 176 2.50 20.00 6.49
CA MET A 176 2.90 20.63 7.76
C MET A 176 3.56 22.00 7.56
N ASP A 177 3.40 22.64 6.40
CA ASP A 177 4.10 23.87 6.01
C ASP A 177 5.64 23.80 6.16
N ARG A 178 6.21 22.59 6.23
CA ARG A 178 7.67 22.41 6.27
C ARG A 178 8.20 22.67 4.87
N LYS A 179 8.96 23.77 4.74
CA LYS A 179 9.51 24.25 3.47
C LYS A 179 10.69 23.44 2.93
N ASP A 180 11.13 22.41 3.65
CA ASP A 180 12.29 21.61 3.28
C ASP A 180 11.92 20.15 2.97
N SER A 181 12.30 19.80 1.74
CA SER A 181 12.36 18.52 1.05
C SER A 181 11.07 17.80 0.69
N TYR A 182 10.62 18.01 -0.55
CA TYR A 182 10.35 16.88 -1.44
C TYR A 182 11.61 15.98 -1.47
N PHE A 183 11.78 15.11 -0.48
CA PHE A 183 12.47 13.85 -0.75
C PHE A 183 11.37 12.93 -1.25
N GLN A 184 11.17 12.89 -2.57
CA GLN A 184 10.61 11.68 -3.18
C GLN A 184 11.43 10.54 -2.60
N LEU A 185 10.78 9.62 -1.87
CA LEU A 185 11.46 8.45 -1.32
C LEU A 185 12.24 7.80 -2.43
N LYS A 186 13.57 7.94 -2.42
CA LYS A 186 14.41 7.37 -3.44
C LYS A 186 14.54 5.89 -3.12
N MET A 187 13.61 5.10 -3.66
CA MET A 187 13.68 3.66 -3.66
C MET A 187 14.98 3.24 -4.34
N ASN A 188 15.79 2.46 -3.64
CA ASN A 188 16.88 1.75 -4.30
C ASN A 188 16.30 0.74 -5.31
N GLU A 189 17.16 0.16 -6.14
CA GLU A 189 16.72 -0.67 -7.26
C GLU A 189 15.87 -1.89 -6.82
N GLU A 190 16.19 -2.50 -5.67
CA GLU A 190 15.42 -3.62 -5.09
C GLU A 190 14.06 -3.18 -4.55
N GLU A 191 14.02 -2.02 -3.89
CA GLU A 191 12.78 -1.42 -3.37
C GLU A 191 11.85 -1.03 -4.52
N LEU A 192 12.38 -0.40 -5.57
CA LEU A 192 11.63 -0.03 -6.77
C LEU A 192 11.08 -1.27 -7.47
N TYR A 193 11.90 -2.32 -7.61
CA TYR A 193 11.47 -3.60 -8.16
C TYR A 193 10.34 -4.23 -7.33
N SER A 194 10.49 -4.28 -6.01
CA SER A 194 9.50 -4.89 -5.12
C SER A 194 8.17 -4.12 -5.10
N TRP A 195 8.25 -2.78 -5.08
CA TRP A 195 7.10 -1.91 -5.19
C TRP A 195 6.39 -2.10 -6.54
N LEU A 196 7.13 -2.08 -7.65
CA LEU A 196 6.54 -2.24 -8.98
C LEU A 196 5.90 -3.61 -9.16
N LEU A 197 6.50 -4.67 -8.58
CA LEU A 197 5.92 -6.00 -8.57
C LEU A 197 4.56 -6.00 -7.86
N ALA A 198 4.45 -5.33 -6.71
CA ALA A 198 3.18 -5.20 -5.97
C ALA A 198 2.12 -4.43 -6.78
N GLU A 199 2.52 -3.35 -7.46
CA GLU A 199 1.62 -2.57 -8.31
C GLU A 199 1.13 -3.37 -9.54
N ILE A 200 1.99 -4.18 -10.16
CA ILE A 200 1.58 -5.05 -11.27
C ILE A 200 0.67 -6.18 -10.78
N ILE A 201 0.90 -6.73 -9.58
CA ILE A 201 -0.01 -7.71 -8.95
C ILE A 201 -1.36 -7.07 -8.63
N SER A 202 -1.38 -5.81 -8.17
CA SER A 202 -2.62 -5.06 -7.98
C SER A 202 -3.35 -4.88 -9.31
N PHE A 203 -2.64 -4.50 -10.38
CA PHE A 203 -3.19 -4.42 -11.73
C PHE A 203 -3.73 -5.78 -12.22
N GLN A 204 -3.01 -6.88 -11.99
CA GLN A 204 -3.46 -8.24 -12.29
C GLN A 204 -4.81 -8.52 -11.61
N HIS A 205 -4.94 -8.21 -10.31
CA HIS A 205 -6.19 -8.39 -9.58
C HIS A 205 -7.34 -7.55 -10.17
N GLN A 206 -7.07 -6.34 -10.64
CA GLN A 206 -8.07 -5.51 -11.31
C GLN A 206 -8.59 -6.17 -12.61
N VAL A 207 -7.68 -6.77 -13.38
CA VAL A 207 -8.01 -7.52 -14.61
C VAL A 207 -8.82 -8.78 -14.28
N GLU A 208 -8.29 -9.62 -13.42
CA GLU A 208 -8.81 -10.98 -13.18
C GLU A 208 -10.11 -10.99 -12.38
N GLU A 209 -10.25 -10.08 -11.41
CA GLU A 209 -11.32 -10.14 -10.40
C GLU A 209 -12.26 -8.94 -10.44
N LYS A 210 -11.77 -7.73 -10.74
CA LYS A 210 -12.60 -6.51 -10.74
C LYS A 210 -13.16 -6.14 -12.11
N GLY A 211 -13.00 -7.02 -13.10
CA GLY A 211 -13.70 -6.93 -14.38
C GLY A 211 -13.01 -6.08 -15.44
N LEU A 212 -11.79 -5.57 -15.19
CA LEU A 212 -11.00 -4.85 -16.19
C LEU A 212 -10.67 -5.74 -17.41
N ARG A 213 -10.70 -7.08 -17.26
CA ARG A 213 -10.66 -8.03 -18.39
C ARG A 213 -11.67 -7.74 -19.51
N ARG A 214 -12.82 -7.12 -19.20
CA ARG A 214 -13.85 -6.77 -20.20
C ARG A 214 -13.33 -5.77 -21.24
N SER A 215 -12.35 -4.96 -20.88
CA SER A 215 -11.69 -4.00 -21.77
C SER A 215 -10.49 -4.60 -22.49
N LEU A 216 -10.06 -5.82 -22.16
CA LEU A 216 -8.86 -6.45 -22.70
C LEU A 216 -9.18 -7.65 -23.59
N TYR A 217 -10.39 -8.20 -23.47
CA TYR A 217 -10.82 -9.35 -24.25
C TYR A 217 -10.82 -9.04 -25.76
N LYS A 218 -9.95 -9.74 -26.50
CA LYS A 218 -9.73 -9.60 -27.95
C LYS A 218 -9.14 -8.27 -28.43
N GLU A 219 -8.67 -7.44 -27.51
CA GLU A 219 -7.99 -6.19 -27.85
C GLU A 219 -6.51 -6.42 -28.25
N PRO A 220 -5.91 -5.54 -29.06
CA PRO A 220 -4.51 -5.66 -29.47
C PRO A 220 -3.55 -5.38 -28.30
N GLU A 221 -2.31 -5.85 -28.40
CA GLU A 221 -1.24 -5.66 -27.39
C GLU A 221 -1.06 -4.18 -27.02
N LYS A 222 -1.25 -3.29 -28.00
CA LYS A 222 -1.17 -1.84 -27.82
C LYS A 222 -2.24 -1.29 -26.88
N HIS A 223 -3.44 -1.86 -26.88
CA HIS A 223 -4.50 -1.47 -25.95
C HIS A 223 -4.14 -1.85 -24.51
N PHE A 224 -3.56 -3.04 -24.32
CA PHE A 224 -3.04 -3.47 -23.03
C PHE A 224 -1.93 -2.55 -22.52
N GLN A 225 -0.96 -2.20 -23.38
CA GLN A 225 0.08 -1.22 -23.04
C GLN A 225 -0.51 0.13 -22.59
N TRP A 226 -1.55 0.63 -23.28
CA TRP A 226 -2.19 1.89 -22.87
C TRP A 226 -2.88 1.79 -21.51
N LEU A 227 -3.61 0.70 -21.25
CA LEU A 227 -4.25 0.49 -19.95
C LEU A 227 -3.23 0.33 -18.83
N PHE A 228 -2.16 -0.42 -19.08
CA PHE A 228 -1.04 -0.56 -18.15
C PHE A 228 -0.37 0.79 -17.86
N SER A 229 -0.07 1.56 -18.91
CA SER A 229 0.48 2.91 -18.80
C SER A 229 -0.42 3.85 -18.02
N ALA A 230 -1.73 3.79 -18.22
CA ALA A 230 -2.67 4.65 -17.51
C ALA A 230 -2.73 4.30 -16.02
N ALA A 231 -2.81 3.00 -15.69
CA ALA A 231 -2.86 2.52 -14.32
C ALA A 231 -1.56 2.82 -13.56
N LEU A 232 -0.42 2.41 -14.10
CA LEU A 232 0.86 2.55 -13.40
C LEU A 232 1.48 3.93 -13.53
N GLY A 233 1.16 4.69 -14.59
CA GLY A 233 1.63 6.07 -14.73
C GLY A 233 1.12 6.95 -13.58
N ARG A 234 -0.16 6.81 -13.24
CA ARG A 234 -0.79 7.53 -12.13
C ARG A 234 -0.12 7.26 -10.79
N VAL A 235 0.17 6.00 -10.50
CA VAL A 235 0.81 5.57 -9.26
C VAL A 235 2.29 5.97 -9.26
N SER A 236 2.98 5.84 -10.40
CA SER A 236 4.39 6.28 -10.54
C SER A 236 4.57 7.77 -10.27
N GLU A 237 3.65 8.62 -10.76
CA GLU A 237 3.67 10.06 -10.47
C GLU A 237 3.57 10.37 -8.98
N LEU A 238 2.73 9.63 -8.23
CA LEU A 238 2.56 9.82 -6.79
C LEU A 238 3.82 9.46 -5.99
N PHE A 239 4.53 8.42 -6.41
CA PHE A 239 5.73 7.95 -5.74
C PHE A 239 7.02 8.58 -6.29
N GLY A 240 6.89 9.51 -7.25
CA GLY A 240 8.06 10.16 -7.86
C GLY A 240 8.93 9.21 -8.70
N VAL A 241 8.31 8.18 -9.27
CA VAL A 241 8.94 7.25 -10.20
C VAL A 241 8.73 7.75 -11.61
N CYS A 242 9.82 7.93 -12.36
CA CYS A 242 9.76 8.26 -13.77
C CYS A 242 9.42 6.99 -14.56
N MET A 243 8.24 6.97 -15.18
CA MET A 243 7.82 5.92 -16.11
C MET A 243 8.00 6.41 -17.55
N LEU A 244 8.83 5.71 -18.33
CA LEU A 244 9.01 5.94 -19.76
C LEU A 244 8.29 4.84 -20.53
N ALA A 245 7.35 5.20 -21.39
CA ALA A 245 6.63 4.27 -22.27
C ALA A 245 7.27 4.25 -23.67
N GLU A 246 7.52 3.06 -24.19
CA GLU A 246 8.18 2.81 -25.49
C GLU A 246 9.52 3.52 -25.73
N PRO A 247 10.42 3.71 -24.74
CA PRO A 247 11.72 4.32 -24.98
C PRO A 247 12.55 3.47 -25.95
N ASP A 248 13.16 4.13 -26.94
CA ASP A 248 14.16 3.51 -27.80
C ASP A 248 15.52 3.56 -27.11
N ILE A 249 16.08 2.39 -26.82
CA ILE A 249 17.35 2.23 -26.10
C ILE A 249 18.45 1.69 -27.02
N GLY A 250 18.29 1.83 -28.34
CA GLY A 250 19.22 1.40 -29.37
C GLY A 250 19.17 -0.11 -29.67
N SER A 251 18.96 -0.96 -28.66
CA SER A 251 18.69 -2.40 -28.85
C SER A 251 17.27 -2.72 -29.31
N GLY A 252 16.39 -1.72 -29.34
CA GLY A 252 14.96 -1.84 -29.59
C GLY A 252 14.17 -0.91 -28.66
N LYS A 253 12.84 -1.00 -28.77
CA LYS A 253 11.92 -0.27 -27.88
C LYS A 253 11.50 -1.17 -26.72
N VAL A 254 11.78 -0.74 -25.50
CA VAL A 254 11.25 -1.38 -24.29
C VAL A 254 9.82 -0.94 -24.11
N ASP A 255 8.90 -1.80 -23.68
CA ASP A 255 7.53 -1.35 -23.43
C ASP A 255 7.49 -0.28 -22.33
N PHE A 256 8.14 -0.55 -21.18
CA PHE A 256 8.28 0.44 -20.11
C PHE A 256 9.63 0.39 -19.40
N ILE A 257 10.13 1.57 -18.98
CA ILE A 257 11.22 1.70 -18.00
C ILE A 257 10.69 2.53 -16.83
N PHE A 258 10.77 1.97 -15.64
CA PHE A 258 10.49 2.67 -14.39
C PHE A 258 11.82 3.04 -13.76
N SER A 259 11.98 4.27 -13.30
CA SER A 259 13.25 4.72 -12.76
C SER A 259 13.10 5.77 -11.67
N GLN A 260 14.05 5.76 -10.73
CA GLN A 260 14.20 6.81 -9.75
C GLN A 260 15.65 7.29 -9.69
N GLY A 261 16.03 8.00 -10.74
CA GLY A 261 17.41 8.37 -11.03
C GLY A 261 18.13 7.32 -11.88
N SER A 262 19.45 7.48 -12.04
CA SER A 262 20.26 6.64 -12.92
C SER A 262 20.51 5.22 -12.39
N ASP A 263 20.51 5.06 -11.06
CA ASP A 263 21.00 3.86 -10.38
C ASP A 263 19.88 2.95 -9.85
N SER A 264 18.62 3.31 -10.13
CA SER A 264 17.44 2.55 -9.72
C SER A 264 16.49 2.51 -10.91
N LYS A 265 16.47 1.38 -11.61
CA LYS A 265 15.67 1.18 -12.81
C LYS A 265 15.07 -0.22 -12.84
N VAL A 266 13.91 -0.35 -13.46
CA VAL A 266 13.26 -1.63 -13.74
C VAL A 266 12.71 -1.59 -15.16
N CYS A 267 13.08 -2.57 -15.98
CA CYS A 267 12.50 -2.74 -17.31
C CYS A 267 11.25 -3.62 -17.22
N VAL A 268 10.17 -3.23 -17.88
CA VAL A 268 8.96 -4.06 -18.00
C VAL A 268 8.69 -4.31 -19.48
N GLU A 269 8.51 -5.59 -19.82
CA GLU A 269 8.10 -6.02 -21.17
C GLU A 269 6.74 -6.73 -21.08
N LEU A 270 5.81 -6.34 -21.95
CA LEU A 270 4.46 -6.85 -22.01
C LEU A 270 4.29 -7.72 -23.26
N LYS A 271 3.55 -8.83 -23.16
CA LYS A 271 3.13 -9.61 -24.33
C LYS A 271 1.70 -10.12 -24.21
N LEU A 272 0.99 -10.20 -25.33
CA LEU A 272 -0.20 -11.05 -25.40
C LEU A 272 0.20 -12.54 -25.48
N SER A 273 -0.58 -13.43 -24.87
CA SER A 273 -0.45 -14.90 -25.02
C SER A 273 -0.62 -15.36 -26.48
N THR A 274 -1.24 -14.52 -27.32
CA THR A 274 -1.41 -14.72 -28.77
C THR A 274 -0.16 -14.34 -29.58
N SER A 275 0.86 -13.74 -28.95
CA SER A 275 2.10 -13.39 -29.63
C SER A 275 2.91 -14.65 -29.98
N PRO A 276 3.52 -14.74 -31.18
CA PRO A 276 4.41 -15.84 -31.51
C PRO A 276 5.75 -15.76 -30.75
N LYS A 277 6.07 -14.62 -30.14
CA LYS A 277 7.37 -14.33 -29.51
C LYS A 277 7.32 -14.33 -27.98
N VAL A 278 6.30 -14.93 -27.35
CA VAL A 278 6.15 -14.92 -25.89
C VAL A 278 7.35 -15.53 -25.15
N LEU A 279 7.88 -16.69 -25.56
CA LEU A 279 9.07 -17.24 -24.89
C LEU A 279 10.33 -16.42 -25.20
N GLU A 280 10.49 -15.93 -26.43
CA GLU A 280 11.66 -15.15 -26.84
C GLU A 280 11.69 -13.75 -26.21
N GLY A 281 10.51 -13.18 -25.93
CA GLY A 281 10.36 -11.91 -25.23
C GLY A 281 11.04 -11.97 -23.86
N TYR A 282 10.78 -13.03 -23.10
CA TYR A 282 11.40 -13.23 -21.79
C TYR A 282 12.89 -13.57 -21.90
N THR A 283 13.21 -14.62 -22.68
CA THR A 283 14.56 -15.23 -22.68
C THR A 283 15.61 -14.42 -23.44
N LYS A 284 15.20 -13.55 -24.37
CA LYS A 284 16.12 -12.77 -25.21
C LYS A 284 15.87 -11.27 -25.12
N GLN A 285 14.64 -10.85 -25.38
CA GLN A 285 14.32 -9.42 -25.56
C GLN A 285 14.50 -8.64 -24.25
N LEU A 286 13.86 -9.11 -23.16
CA LEU A 286 14.02 -8.50 -21.83
C LEU A 286 15.49 -8.51 -21.39
N GLN A 287 16.20 -9.62 -21.55
CA GLN A 287 17.62 -9.73 -21.21
C GLN A 287 18.51 -8.72 -21.96
N GLN A 288 18.19 -8.47 -23.23
CA GLN A 288 18.89 -7.46 -24.03
C GLN A 288 18.60 -6.04 -23.50
N TYR A 289 17.38 -5.77 -23.04
CA TYR A 289 17.00 -4.48 -22.48
C TYR A 289 17.67 -4.21 -21.14
N LEU A 290 17.68 -5.20 -20.24
CA LEU A 290 18.39 -5.14 -18.96
C LEU A 290 19.87 -4.78 -19.15
N LYS A 291 20.52 -5.44 -20.12
CA LYS A 291 21.92 -5.16 -20.47
C LYS A 291 22.13 -3.73 -20.98
N SER A 292 21.25 -3.24 -21.84
CA SER A 292 21.33 -1.90 -22.42
C SER A 292 21.11 -0.81 -21.35
N GLU A 293 20.16 -1.03 -20.43
CA GLU A 293 19.83 -0.09 -19.35
C GLU A 293 20.73 -0.20 -18.12
N LYS A 294 21.66 -1.17 -18.10
CA LYS A 294 22.59 -1.46 -17.00
C LYS A 294 21.87 -1.75 -15.68
N THR A 295 20.79 -2.52 -15.76
CA THR A 295 20.04 -3.02 -14.61
C THR A 295 19.94 -4.55 -14.70
N ASP A 296 19.76 -5.23 -13.57
CA ASP A 296 19.40 -6.64 -13.53
C ASP A 296 17.93 -6.87 -13.17
N LYS A 297 17.14 -5.78 -13.01
CA LYS A 297 15.73 -5.84 -12.64
C LYS A 297 14.82 -5.73 -13.86
N GLY A 298 14.16 -6.84 -14.17
CA GLY A 298 13.16 -6.94 -15.22
C GLY A 298 11.88 -7.58 -14.71
N ILE A 299 10.72 -7.13 -15.20
CA ILE A 299 9.44 -7.79 -14.99
C ILE A 299 8.84 -8.12 -16.35
N TYR A 300 8.41 -9.35 -16.53
CA TYR A 300 7.80 -9.85 -17.75
C TYR A 300 6.33 -10.16 -17.53
N VAL A 301 5.45 -9.43 -18.21
CA VAL A 301 4.00 -9.58 -18.02
C VAL A 301 3.39 -10.16 -19.27
N VAL A 302 2.67 -11.27 -19.12
CA VAL A 302 1.93 -11.90 -20.21
C VAL A 302 0.46 -11.89 -19.87
N ILE A 303 -0.36 -11.33 -20.77
CA ILE A 303 -1.81 -11.35 -20.64
C ILE A 303 -2.40 -12.45 -21.52
N ASP A 304 -3.20 -13.32 -20.93
CA ASP A 304 -3.90 -14.39 -21.63
C ASP A 304 -5.36 -14.01 -21.88
N SER A 305 -5.71 -13.78 -23.14
CA SER A 305 -7.09 -13.48 -23.56
C SER A 305 -7.95 -14.73 -23.79
N GLY A 306 -7.40 -15.93 -23.57
CA GLY A 306 -8.07 -17.22 -23.79
C GLY A 306 -7.75 -17.89 -25.14
N ASP A 307 -7.09 -17.18 -26.06
CA ASP A 307 -6.73 -17.67 -27.41
C ASP A 307 -5.20 -17.90 -27.57
N SER A 308 -4.56 -18.51 -26.56
CA SER A 308 -3.10 -18.59 -26.48
C SER A 308 -2.41 -19.43 -27.58
N LYS A 309 -1.23 -18.98 -28.03
CA LYS A 309 -0.39 -19.66 -29.02
C LYS A 309 0.58 -20.66 -28.39
N ARG A 310 1.20 -21.50 -29.24
CA ARG A 310 2.25 -22.45 -28.85
C ARG A 310 3.40 -21.78 -28.08
N SER A 311 3.78 -20.55 -28.42
CA SER A 311 4.84 -19.82 -27.73
C SER A 311 4.53 -19.56 -26.24
N TYR A 312 3.26 -19.31 -25.91
CA TYR A 312 2.81 -19.18 -24.52
C TYR A 312 2.88 -20.51 -23.78
N ARG A 313 2.44 -21.62 -24.41
CA ARG A 313 2.59 -22.96 -23.81
C ARG A 313 4.05 -23.30 -23.54
N ASN A 314 4.95 -22.98 -24.48
CA ASN A 314 6.38 -23.18 -24.27
C ASN A 314 6.93 -22.35 -23.09
N LEU A 315 6.38 -21.15 -22.84
CA LEU A 315 6.73 -20.37 -21.65
C LEU A 315 6.23 -21.06 -20.37
N LEU A 316 5.01 -21.58 -20.36
CA LEU A 316 4.48 -22.35 -19.22
C LEU A 316 5.34 -23.60 -18.95
N ASP A 317 5.70 -24.34 -20.00
CA ASP A 317 6.57 -25.52 -19.90
C ASP A 317 7.96 -25.13 -19.35
N PHE A 318 8.53 -24.02 -19.83
CA PHE A 318 9.79 -23.46 -19.34
C PHE A 318 9.74 -23.13 -17.83
N ILE A 319 8.65 -22.49 -17.38
CA ILE A 319 8.44 -22.16 -15.96
C ILE A 319 8.34 -23.45 -15.13
N GLU A 320 7.56 -24.41 -15.61
CA GLU A 320 7.30 -25.68 -14.91
C GLU A 320 8.56 -26.55 -14.80
N ASP A 321 9.34 -26.65 -15.86
CA ASP A 321 10.60 -27.39 -15.84
C ASP A 321 11.65 -26.71 -14.93
N GLY A 322 11.69 -25.38 -14.91
CA GLY A 322 12.49 -24.64 -13.94
C GLY A 322 12.09 -24.94 -12.50
N LYS A 323 10.78 -24.96 -12.18
CA LYS A 323 10.28 -25.33 -10.84
C LYS A 323 10.72 -26.73 -10.42
N LYS A 324 10.66 -27.72 -11.31
CA LYS A 324 11.15 -29.09 -11.03
C LYS A 324 12.65 -29.13 -10.71
N SER A 325 13.42 -28.18 -11.24
CA SER A 325 14.86 -28.01 -10.96
C SER A 325 15.18 -27.10 -9.77
N GLY A 326 14.17 -26.62 -9.03
CA GLY A 326 14.34 -25.74 -7.87
C GLY A 326 14.49 -24.25 -8.21
N GLN A 327 14.24 -23.85 -9.45
CA GLN A 327 14.24 -22.44 -9.88
C GLN A 327 12.86 -21.81 -9.70
N SER A 328 12.83 -20.50 -9.46
CA SER A 328 11.61 -19.68 -9.44
C SER A 328 11.77 -18.49 -10.37
N TYR A 329 10.65 -18.04 -10.94
CA TYR A 329 10.57 -16.91 -11.87
C TYR A 329 9.56 -15.88 -11.35
N PRO A 330 9.84 -15.23 -10.20
CA PRO A 330 8.92 -14.24 -9.61
C PRO A 330 8.76 -12.98 -10.48
N ASP A 331 9.67 -12.78 -11.43
CA ASP A 331 9.67 -11.74 -12.45
C ASP A 331 8.68 -11.99 -13.59
N ILE A 332 8.11 -13.20 -13.71
CA ILE A 332 7.08 -13.51 -14.71
C ILE A 332 5.68 -13.42 -14.08
N ILE A 333 4.88 -12.46 -14.55
CA ILE A 333 3.48 -12.27 -14.14
C ILE A 333 2.56 -12.70 -15.28
N LEU A 334 1.69 -13.67 -15.01
CA LEU A 334 0.71 -14.18 -15.96
C LEU A 334 -0.68 -13.65 -15.56
N ILE A 335 -1.31 -12.85 -16.42
CA ILE A 335 -2.60 -12.22 -16.15
C ILE A 335 -3.70 -12.90 -16.98
N ASP A 336 -4.72 -13.45 -16.34
CA ASP A 336 -5.87 -14.06 -17.02
C ASP A 336 -6.96 -13.02 -17.36
N ALA A 337 -7.07 -12.69 -18.64
CA ALA A 337 -8.11 -11.81 -19.20
C ALA A 337 -9.17 -12.57 -20.01
N SER A 338 -9.24 -13.90 -19.88
CA SER A 338 -10.24 -14.72 -20.57
C SER A 338 -11.67 -14.44 -20.07
N ILE A 339 -12.67 -14.70 -20.91
CA ILE A 339 -14.07 -14.58 -20.48
C ILE A 339 -14.38 -15.70 -19.47
N LYS A 340 -14.65 -15.29 -18.23
CA LYS A 340 -15.31 -16.14 -17.23
C LYS A 340 -16.84 -16.08 -17.41
N ILE A 341 -17.49 -17.24 -17.56
CA ILE A 341 -18.96 -17.36 -17.53
C ILE A 341 -19.45 -16.91 -16.15
N SER A 342 -20.52 -16.12 -16.07
CA SER A 342 -21.00 -15.60 -14.78
C SER A 342 -21.48 -16.72 -13.87
N ALA A 343 -21.31 -16.57 -12.55
CA ALA A 343 -21.80 -17.52 -11.56
C ALA A 343 -23.34 -17.71 -11.61
N SER A 344 -24.07 -16.75 -12.20
CA SER A 344 -25.50 -16.84 -12.48
C SER A 344 -25.87 -17.68 -13.72
N GLN A 345 -24.87 -18.12 -14.49
CA GLN A 345 -25.00 -18.96 -15.68
C GLN A 345 -24.28 -20.32 -15.53
N GLN A 346 -23.84 -20.66 -14.32
CA GLN A 346 -23.23 -21.96 -13.97
C GLN A 346 -24.23 -22.92 -13.32
#